data_AF-A0A228JGW3-F1
#
_entry.id   AF-A0A228JGW3-F1
#
_cell.length_a   1.000
_cell.length_b   1.000
_cell.length_c   1.000
_cell.angle_alpha   90.00
_cell.angle_beta   90.00
_cell.angle_gamma   90.00
#
_symmetry.space_group_name_H-M   'P 1'
#
loop_
_entity.id
_entity.type
_entity.pdbx_description
1 polymer ?
#
loop_
_entity_poly.entity_id
_entity_poly.type
_entity_poly.pdbx_seq_one_letter_code
_entity_poly.pdbx_strand_id
1 'polypeptide(L)' 'MIAMPLGGGQRERAAAVPGYIERHGAPGHPDEFVRHRRIGWRLSPARAPYRWEFVENGRPSAIG' A
#
# COMPACT_ATOMS: atom_id res chain seq x y z
N MET A 1 30.32 9.67 -12.32
CA MET A 1 29.51 8.48 -11.98
C MET A 1 28.19 8.58 -12.75
N ILE A 2 27.75 7.53 -13.44
CA ILE A 2 26.53 7.54 -14.27
C ILE A 2 25.61 6.42 -13.78
N ALA A 3 24.35 6.74 -13.49
CA ALA A 3 23.34 5.76 -13.09
C ALA A 3 22.77 5.06 -14.33
N MET A 4 22.61 3.73 -14.24
CA MET A 4 21.98 2.90 -15.26
C MET A 4 20.72 2.24 -14.68
N PRO A 5 19.61 2.17 -15.43
CA PRO A 5 18.39 1.54 -14.95
C PRO A 5 18.56 0.02 -14.83
N LEU A 6 18.13 -0.54 -13.68
CA LEU A 6 18.13 -1.99 -13.44
C LEU A 6 16.91 -2.70 -14.04
N GLY A 7 15.87 -1.95 -14.38
CA GLY A 7 14.62 -2.48 -14.91
C GLY A 7 13.64 -1.38 -15.29
N GLY A 8 12.41 -1.78 -15.62
CA GLY A 8 11.32 -0.86 -15.93
C GLY A 8 10.77 -0.14 -14.69
N GLY A 9 9.74 0.69 -14.91
CA GLY A 9 9.07 1.40 -13.83
C GLY A 9 8.48 0.44 -12.79
N GLN A 10 8.80 0.69 -11.52
CA GLN A 10 8.25 -0.09 -10.41
C GLN A 10 6.89 0.45 -9.96
N ARG A 11 6.05 -0.43 -9.43
CA ARG A 11 4.75 -0.08 -8.84
C ARG A 11 4.55 -0.87 -7.57
N GLU A 12 4.01 -0.22 -6.55
CA GLU A 12 3.59 -0.88 -5.32
C GLU A 12 2.16 -1.43 -5.47
N ARG A 13 1.87 -2.54 -4.78
CA ARG A 13 0.57 -3.19 -4.76
C ARG A 13 0.23 -3.65 -3.35
N ALA A 14 -1.02 -3.47 -2.95
CA ALA A 14 -1.58 -4.09 -1.76
C ALA A 14 -1.76 -5.60 -2.01
N ALA A 15 -1.37 -6.42 -1.04
CA ALA A 15 -1.52 -7.88 -1.11
C ALA A 15 -1.94 -8.44 0.25
N ALA A 16 -2.65 -9.57 0.22
CA ALA A 16 -3.04 -10.32 1.40
C ALA A 16 -3.04 -11.82 1.09
N VAL A 17 -2.93 -12.65 2.12
CA VAL A 17 -3.04 -14.12 1.96
C VAL A 17 -4.49 -14.51 1.62
N PRO A 18 -4.73 -15.55 0.81
CA PRO A 18 -6.08 -15.94 0.38
C PRO A 18 -7.06 -16.14 1.54
N GLY A 19 -6.64 -16.84 2.60
CA GLY A 19 -7.51 -17.09 3.76
C GLY A 19 -7.91 -15.82 4.52
N TYR A 20 -7.17 -14.72 4.39
CA TYR A 20 -7.60 -13.43 4.94
C TYR A 20 -8.75 -12.85 4.11
N ILE A 21 -8.62 -12.89 2.77
CA ILE A 21 -9.64 -12.43 1.84
C ILE A 21 -10.93 -13.24 1.97
N GLU A 22 -10.84 -14.56 2.10
CA GLU A 22 -12.02 -15.43 2.32
C GLU A 22 -12.80 -15.07 3.59
N ARG A 23 -12.11 -14.68 4.66
CA ARG A 23 -12.73 -14.34 5.95
C ARG A 23 -13.21 -12.90 6.05
N HIS A 24 -12.56 -11.97 5.37
CA HIS A 24 -12.78 -10.53 5.56
C HIS A 24 -13.24 -9.80 4.30
N GLY A 25 -13.31 -10.47 3.16
CA GLY A 25 -13.53 -9.86 1.84
C GLY A 25 -12.28 -9.16 1.30
N ALA A 26 -12.32 -8.85 0.00
CA ALA A 26 -11.34 -7.98 -0.65
C ALA A 26 -11.91 -6.55 -0.72
N PRO A 27 -11.13 -5.51 -0.36
CA PRO A 27 -11.59 -4.13 -0.47
C PRO A 27 -11.80 -3.73 -1.93
N GLY A 28 -12.94 -3.11 -2.23
CA GLY A 28 -13.26 -2.58 -3.55
C GLY A 28 -12.65 -1.21 -3.83
N HIS A 29 -12.42 -0.43 -2.77
CA HIS A 29 -11.89 0.93 -2.82
C HIS A 29 -10.78 1.15 -1.75
N PRO A 30 -9.76 1.99 -2.00
CA PRO A 30 -8.72 2.32 -1.01
C PRO A 30 -9.23 2.74 0.38
N ASP A 31 -10.36 3.44 0.46
CA ASP A 31 -10.91 3.90 1.74
C ASP A 31 -11.44 2.74 2.62
N GLU A 32 -11.77 1.59 2.02
CA GLU A 32 -12.26 0.42 2.76
C GLU A 32 -11.15 -0.24 3.59
N PHE A 33 -9.88 0.05 3.31
CA PHE A 33 -8.75 -0.48 4.08
C PHE A 33 -8.72 -0.02 5.54
N VAL A 34 -9.48 1.02 5.92
CA VAL A 34 -9.69 1.39 7.33
C VAL A 34 -10.34 0.25 8.13
N ARG A 35 -11.09 -0.63 7.46
CA ARG A 35 -11.77 -1.79 8.05
C ARG A 35 -10.90 -3.05 8.07
N HIS A 36 -9.72 -3.00 7.46
CA HIS A 36 -8.79 -4.14 7.35
C HIS A 36 -7.58 -3.98 8.27
N ARG A 37 -7.03 -5.11 8.72
CA ARG A 37 -5.73 -5.12 9.41
C ARG A 37 -4.63 -4.89 8.38
N ARG A 38 -4.01 -3.73 8.43
CA ARG A 38 -2.91 -3.31 7.54
C ARG A 38 -1.56 -3.59 8.19
N ILE A 39 -0.59 -4.00 7.40
CA ILE A 39 0.81 -4.10 7.83
C ILE A 39 1.51 -2.83 7.36
N GLY A 40 1.85 -1.95 8.30
CA GLY A 40 2.57 -0.72 8.04
C GLY A 40 4.06 -0.86 8.30
N TRP A 41 4.89 -0.25 7.47
CA TRP A 41 6.32 -0.09 7.74
C TRP A 41 6.60 1.26 8.41
N ARG A 42 7.67 1.33 9.20
CA ARG A 42 8.16 2.56 9.83
C ARG A 42 9.64 2.73 9.49
N LEU A 43 10.03 3.93 9.08
CA LEU A 43 11.44 4.26 8.85
C LEU A 43 12.26 4.27 10.16
N SER A 44 11.64 4.64 11.28
CA SER A 44 12.24 4.56 12.61
C SER A 44 11.18 4.38 13.69
N PRO A 45 11.52 3.92 14.91
CA PRO A 45 10.55 3.65 15.98
C PRO A 45 9.68 4.87 16.35
N ALA A 46 10.26 6.07 16.30
CA ALA A 46 9.60 7.33 16.65
C ALA A 46 8.76 7.95 15.51
N ARG A 47 8.86 7.43 14.28
CA ARG A 47 8.04 7.92 13.17
C ARG A 47 6.71 7.16 13.12
N ALA A 48 5.65 7.91 12.77
CA ALA A 48 4.37 7.32 12.44
C ALA A 48 4.54 6.27 11.31
N PRO A 49 3.71 5.21 11.29
CA PRO A 49 3.65 4.30 10.15
C PRO A 49 3.52 5.04 8.83
N TYR A 50 4.19 4.52 7.82
CA TYR A 50 4.03 5.00 6.45
C TYR A 50 2.55 4.91 6.04
N ARG A 51 2.02 6.02 5.51
CA ARG A 51 0.66 6.05 4.96
C ARG A 51 0.67 5.35 3.61
N TRP A 52 -0.27 4.44 3.40
CA TRP A 52 -0.37 3.75 2.13
C TRP A 52 -0.89 4.72 1.08
N GLU A 53 -0.19 4.81 -0.04
CA GLU A 53 -0.50 5.74 -1.13
C GLU A 53 -1.20 5.00 -2.27
N PHE A 54 -2.24 5.63 -2.81
CA PHE A 54 -3.04 5.11 -3.91
C PHE A 54 -3.28 6.22 -4.93
N VAL A 55 -3.56 5.81 -6.16
CA VAL A 55 -3.97 6.73 -7.23
C VAL A 55 -5.29 6.26 -7.76
N GLU A 56 -6.31 7.09 -7.61
CA GLU A 56 -7.64 6.86 -8.16
C GLU A 56 -7.94 7.93 -9.21
N ASN A 57 -8.27 7.53 -10.45
CA ASN A 57 -8.58 8.47 -11.54
C ASN A 57 -7.50 9.55 -11.75
N GLY A 58 -6.23 9.19 -11.58
CA GLY A 58 -5.09 10.11 -11.69
C GLY A 58 -4.89 11.05 -10.49
N ARG A 59 -5.70 10.93 -9.43
CA ARG A 59 -5.59 11.73 -8.21
C ARG A 59 -4.91 10.92 -7.11
N PRO A 60 -3.82 11.43 -6.52
CA PRO A 60 -3.17 10.74 -5.41
C PRO A 60 -3.99 10.90 -4.12
N SER A 61 -4.14 9.81 -3.38
CA SER A 61 -4.70 9.78 -2.03
C SER A 61 -3.82 8.91 -1.13
N ALA A 62 -3.89 9.15 0.18
CA ALA A 62 -3.15 8.37 1.16
C ALA A 62 -4.05 8.02 2.34
N ILE A 63 -3.98 6.76 2.78
CA ILE A 63 -4.71 6.26 3.95
C ILE A 63 -3.73 6.00 5.10
N GLY A 64 -4.11 6.43 6.30
CA GLY A 64 -3.31 6.31 7.53
C GLY A 64 -4.19 5.79 8.66
#